data_AF-A0A962AQZ3-F1
#
_entry.id   AF-A0A962AQZ3-F1
#
_cell.length_a   1.000
_cell.length_b   1.000
_cell.length_c   1.000
_cell.angle_alpha   90.00
_cell.angle_beta   90.00
_cell.angle_gamma   90.00
#
_symmetry.space_group_name_H-M   'P 1'
#
loop_
_entity.id
_entity.type
_entity.pdbx_description
1 polymer ?
#
loop_
_entity_poly.entity_id
_entity_poly.type
_entity_poly.pdbx_seq_one_letter_code
_entity_poly.pdbx_strand_id
1 'polypeptide(L)'
;MIVRKFMQWAATAASAERAEGAGSLARAYLYADFAPQDRREAEVALTALLDDPAPSVRKALSEAFAGAAEAPIAIVVALANDQSDVAAPVLSRSPLLGDGELIDCAAIGDAFAQAAIALRPNISASVAAAVAEVAAREPLIALAVNPGAEIPEFSMRR
;
A
#
# COMPACT_ATOMS: atom_id res chain seq x y z
N MET A 1 20.70 -20.10 -3.98
CA MET A 1 19.35 -19.52 -3.86
C MET A 1 19.47 -18.02 -3.99
N ILE A 2 18.70 -17.43 -4.88
CA ILE A 2 18.75 -16.01 -5.25
C ILE A 2 18.48 -15.14 -4.03
N VAL A 3 17.57 -15.58 -3.15
CA VAL A 3 17.20 -14.91 -1.90
C VAL A 3 18.39 -14.71 -0.99
N ARG A 4 19.19 -15.75 -0.76
CA ARG A 4 20.34 -15.64 0.15
C ARG A 4 21.33 -14.59 -0.34
N LYS A 5 21.57 -14.51 -1.66
CA LYS A 5 22.45 -13.50 -2.25
C LYS A 5 21.86 -12.11 -2.14
N PHE A 6 20.56 -11.96 -2.41
CA PHE A 6 19.83 -10.71 -2.27
C PHE A 6 19.88 -10.19 -0.82
N MET A 7 19.60 -11.05 0.17
CA MET A 7 19.64 -10.67 1.59
C MET A 7 21.06 -10.36 2.07
N GLN A 8 22.08 -11.08 1.58
CA GLN A 8 23.48 -10.77 1.89
C GLN A 8 23.90 -9.41 1.34
N TRP A 9 23.47 -9.07 0.13
CA TRP A 9 23.70 -7.74 -0.43
C TRP A 9 22.93 -6.67 0.35
N ALA A 10 21.64 -6.89 0.60
CA ALA A 10 20.78 -5.97 1.35
C ALA A 10 21.31 -5.68 2.76
N ALA A 11 22.00 -6.63 3.40
CA ALA A 11 22.62 -6.40 4.70
C ALA A 11 23.75 -5.34 4.70
N THR A 12 24.32 -5.02 3.53
CA THR A 12 25.48 -4.10 3.40
C THR A 12 25.22 -2.89 2.51
N ALA A 13 24.20 -2.95 1.64
CA ALA A 13 23.84 -1.89 0.71
C ALA A 13 23.23 -0.67 1.42
N ALA A 14 23.41 0.52 0.84
CA ALA A 14 22.78 1.75 1.33
C ALA A 14 21.26 1.71 1.14
N SER A 15 20.50 2.50 1.92
CA SER A 15 19.03 2.48 1.86
C SER A 15 18.46 2.82 0.46
N ALA A 16 19.13 3.70 -0.29
CA ALA A 16 18.76 4.03 -1.66
C ALA A 16 18.91 2.83 -2.61
N GLU A 17 20.04 2.13 -2.53
CA GLU A 17 20.28 0.92 -3.33
C GLU A 17 19.28 -0.19 -2.98
N ARG A 18 19.01 -0.38 -1.68
CA ARG A 18 17.99 -1.34 -1.22
C ARG A 18 16.60 -1.00 -1.74
N ALA A 19 16.23 0.28 -1.77
CA ALA A 19 14.93 0.71 -2.29
C ALA A 19 14.81 0.41 -3.80
N GLU A 20 15.85 0.69 -4.57
CA GLU A 20 15.91 0.33 -5.99
C GLU A 20 15.82 -1.19 -6.21
N GLY A 21 16.55 -1.97 -5.39
CA GLY A 21 16.52 -3.43 -5.42
C GLY A 21 15.16 -4.00 -5.03
N ALA A 22 14.51 -3.46 -4.00
CA ALA A 22 13.18 -3.83 -3.54
C ALA A 22 12.14 -3.62 -4.65
N GLY A 23 12.12 -2.42 -5.24
CA GLY A 23 11.21 -2.12 -6.36
C GLY A 23 11.47 -2.99 -7.58
N SER A 24 12.74 -3.29 -7.88
CA SER A 24 13.11 -4.17 -9.00
C SER A 24 12.70 -5.62 -8.77
N LEU A 25 12.89 -6.15 -7.55
CA LEU A 25 12.43 -7.48 -7.18
C LEU A 25 10.90 -7.58 -7.21
N ALA A 26 10.19 -6.56 -6.72
CA ALA A 26 8.73 -6.51 -6.75
C ALA A 26 8.18 -6.52 -8.19
N ARG A 27 8.76 -5.71 -9.09
CA ARG A 27 8.41 -5.73 -10.52
C ARG A 27 8.75 -7.08 -11.18
N ALA A 28 9.89 -7.67 -10.85
CA ALA A 28 10.24 -9.00 -11.34
C ALA A 28 9.21 -10.05 -10.85
N TYR A 29 8.77 -9.99 -9.60
CA TYR A 29 7.73 -10.87 -9.06
C TYR A 29 6.42 -10.79 -9.87
N LEU A 30 6.04 -9.58 -10.28
CA LEU A 30 4.81 -9.35 -11.04
C LEU A 30 4.91 -9.77 -12.52
N TYR A 31 6.05 -9.50 -13.17
CA TYR A 31 6.13 -9.52 -14.63
C TYR A 31 7.17 -10.46 -15.22
N ALA A 32 8.10 -10.99 -14.43
CA ALA A 32 9.08 -11.97 -14.92
C ALA A 32 8.48 -13.37 -14.92
N ASP A 33 8.91 -14.18 -15.89
CA ASP A 33 8.58 -15.60 -15.94
C ASP A 33 9.48 -16.37 -14.97
N PHE A 34 9.00 -16.52 -13.74
CA PHE A 34 9.68 -17.28 -12.71
C PHE A 34 9.28 -18.75 -12.75
N ALA A 35 10.27 -19.64 -12.59
CA ALA A 35 9.97 -20.98 -12.15
C ALA A 35 9.21 -20.93 -10.80
N PRO A 36 8.27 -21.85 -10.51
CA PRO A 36 7.46 -21.81 -9.28
C PRO A 36 8.28 -21.80 -7.98
N GLN A 37 9.51 -22.33 -8.01
CA GLN A 37 10.42 -22.26 -6.87
C GLN A 37 11.04 -20.86 -6.71
N ASP A 38 11.49 -20.25 -7.80
CA ASP A 38 12.07 -18.90 -7.77
C ASP A 38 11.03 -17.84 -7.38
N ARG A 39 9.77 -18.01 -7.79
CA ARG A 39 8.67 -17.14 -7.37
C ARG A 39 8.45 -17.19 -5.85
N ARG A 40 8.44 -18.39 -5.27
CA ARG A 40 8.33 -18.59 -3.82
C ARG A 40 9.53 -17.99 -3.08
N GLU A 41 10.72 -18.18 -3.62
CA GLU A 41 11.94 -17.55 -3.12
C GLU A 41 11.82 -16.01 -3.13
N ALA A 42 11.42 -15.42 -4.25
CA ALA A 42 11.22 -13.97 -4.37
C ALA A 42 10.21 -13.44 -3.34
N GLU A 43 9.10 -14.14 -3.12
CA GLU A 43 8.10 -13.77 -2.12
C GLU A 43 8.66 -13.74 -0.70
N VAL A 44 9.52 -14.71 -0.34
CA VAL A 44 10.22 -14.73 0.96
C VAL A 44 11.13 -13.51 1.11
N ALA A 45 11.88 -13.15 0.07
CA ALA A 45 12.72 -11.95 0.10
C ALA A 45 11.90 -10.66 0.20
N LEU A 46 10.80 -10.55 -0.54
CA LEU A 46 9.88 -9.41 -0.48
C LEU A 46 9.23 -9.27 0.90
N THR A 47 8.87 -10.39 1.52
CA THR A 47 8.32 -10.41 2.88
C THR A 47 9.35 -9.92 3.89
N ALA A 48 10.61 -10.35 3.78
CA ALA A 48 11.68 -9.89 4.66
C ALA A 48 11.98 -8.37 4.52
N LEU A 49 11.72 -7.79 3.35
CA LEU A 49 11.90 -6.34 3.13
C LEU A 49 10.81 -5.49 3.81
N LEU A 50 9.70 -6.08 4.27
CA LEU A 50 8.71 -5.39 5.11
C LEU A 50 9.32 -4.95 6.46
N ASP A 51 10.38 -5.61 6.90
CA ASP A 51 11.09 -5.28 8.13
C ASP A 51 12.31 -4.36 7.88
N ASP A 52 12.50 -3.82 6.66
CA ASP A 52 13.63 -2.92 6.39
C ASP A 52 13.49 -1.64 7.25
N PRO A 53 14.54 -1.22 7.97
CA PRO A 53 14.47 -0.04 8.84
C PRO A 53 14.24 1.27 8.06
N ALA A 54 14.59 1.32 6.77
CA ALA A 54 14.42 2.50 5.94
C ALA A 54 13.01 2.53 5.32
N PRO A 55 12.16 3.52 5.62
CA PRO A 55 10.83 3.63 5.02
C PRO A 55 10.85 3.74 3.50
N SER A 56 11.92 4.28 2.92
CA SER A 56 12.09 4.36 1.46
C SER A 56 12.09 2.99 0.79
N VAL A 57 12.59 1.95 1.47
CA VAL A 57 12.62 0.57 0.93
C VAL A 57 11.22 -0.02 0.93
N ARG A 58 10.50 0.11 2.04
CA ARG A 58 9.11 -0.36 2.17
C ARG A 58 8.17 0.41 1.23
N LYS A 59 8.39 1.72 1.08
CA LYS A 59 7.67 2.56 0.11
C LYS A 59 7.90 2.09 -1.34
N ALA A 60 9.11 1.67 -1.70
CA ALA A 60 9.39 1.13 -3.03
C ALA A 60 8.59 -0.15 -3.32
N LEU A 61 8.36 -1.01 -2.31
CA LEU A 61 7.44 -2.15 -2.43
C LEU A 61 6.00 -1.69 -2.62
N SER A 62 5.55 -0.73 -1.80
CA SER A 62 4.21 -0.16 -1.88
C SER A 62 3.91 0.43 -3.25
N GLU A 63 4.82 1.23 -3.80
CA GLU A 63 4.69 1.81 -5.14
C GLU A 63 4.61 0.74 -6.24
N ALA A 64 5.42 -0.31 -6.14
CA ALA A 64 5.44 -1.40 -7.11
C ALA A 64 4.17 -2.27 -7.06
N PHE A 65 3.63 -2.54 -5.87
CA PHE A 65 2.44 -3.39 -5.70
C PHE A 65 1.12 -2.63 -5.73
N ALA A 66 1.13 -1.30 -5.57
CA ALA A 66 -0.06 -0.49 -5.37
C ALA A 66 -1.20 -0.72 -6.37
N GLY A 67 -0.91 -1.04 -7.63
CA GLY A 67 -1.95 -1.26 -8.65
C GLY A 67 -2.07 -2.72 -9.13
N ALA A 68 -1.36 -3.65 -8.51
CA ALA A 68 -1.21 -5.00 -9.06
C ALA A 68 -2.15 -5.99 -8.37
N ALA A 69 -3.10 -6.56 -9.12
CA ALA A 69 -3.98 -7.62 -8.65
C ALA A 69 -3.23 -8.93 -8.34
N GLU A 70 -2.07 -9.15 -8.96
CA GLU A 70 -1.21 -10.31 -8.75
C GLU A 70 -0.20 -10.12 -7.61
N ALA A 71 -0.27 -8.99 -6.88
CA ALA A 71 0.58 -8.75 -5.73
C ALA A 71 0.25 -9.72 -4.57
N PRO A 72 1.24 -10.11 -3.75
CA PRO A 72 0.97 -10.93 -2.57
C PRO A 72 0.11 -10.15 -1.57
N ILE A 73 -1.13 -10.61 -1.35
CA ILE A 73 -2.11 -9.91 -0.50
C ILE A 73 -1.58 -9.62 0.91
N ALA A 74 -0.84 -10.57 1.49
CA ALA A 74 -0.24 -10.41 2.83
C ALA A 74 0.74 -9.24 2.89
N ILE A 75 1.52 -9.01 1.82
CA ILE A 75 2.47 -7.90 1.72
C ILE A 75 1.70 -6.59 1.54
N VAL A 76 0.67 -6.56 0.69
CA VAL A 76 -0.15 -5.36 0.48
C VAL A 76 -0.86 -4.92 1.75
N VAL A 77 -1.43 -5.86 2.51
CA VAL A 77 -2.07 -5.58 3.80
C VAL A 77 -1.04 -5.07 4.81
N ALA A 78 0.15 -5.66 4.89
CA ALA A 78 1.21 -5.17 5.77
C ALA A 78 1.63 -3.73 5.43
N LEU A 79 1.80 -3.42 4.13
CA LEU A 79 2.13 -2.07 3.67
C LEU A 79 1.02 -1.06 3.96
N ALA A 80 -0.25 -1.47 3.88
CA ALA A 80 -1.39 -0.60 4.19
C ALA A 80 -1.44 -0.21 5.68
N ASN A 81 -0.87 -1.02 6.57
CA ASN A 81 -0.78 -0.80 8.01
C ASN A 81 0.55 -0.13 8.45
N ASP A 82 1.39 0.26 7.50
CA ASP A 82 2.65 0.98 7.77
C ASP A 82 2.39 2.48 8.05
N GLN A 83 3.45 3.24 8.29
CA GLN A 83 3.38 4.70 8.35
C GLN A 83 2.80 5.27 7.04
N SER A 84 2.11 6.40 7.13
CA SER A 84 1.26 6.91 6.06
C SER A 84 1.96 7.13 4.72
N ASP A 85 3.23 7.55 4.70
CA ASP A 85 3.98 7.73 3.46
C ASP A 85 4.27 6.40 2.72
N VAL A 86 4.41 5.30 3.47
CA VAL A 86 4.56 3.94 2.94
C VAL A 86 3.21 3.36 2.55
N ALA A 87 2.16 3.60 3.35
CA ALA A 87 0.82 3.06 3.11
C ALA A 87 0.09 3.75 1.94
N ALA A 88 0.34 5.04 1.70
CA ALA A 88 -0.43 5.83 0.75
C ALA A 88 -0.53 5.24 -0.67
N PRO A 89 0.53 4.69 -1.30
CA PRO A 89 0.40 4.07 -2.62
C PRO A 89 -0.62 2.93 -2.65
N VAL A 90 -0.54 1.96 -1.74
CA VAL A 90 -1.49 0.84 -1.68
C VAL A 90 -2.89 1.29 -1.27
N LEU A 91 -3.02 2.19 -0.28
CA LEU A 91 -4.32 2.74 0.14
C LEU A 91 -5.02 3.49 -0.99
N SER A 92 -4.26 4.18 -1.85
CA SER A 92 -4.83 4.99 -2.94
C SER A 92 -5.40 4.21 -4.12
N ARG A 93 -4.95 2.97 -4.36
CA ARG A 93 -5.30 2.27 -5.62
C ARG A 93 -5.20 0.76 -5.62
N SER A 94 -4.87 0.11 -4.49
CA SER A 94 -4.81 -1.36 -4.46
C SER A 94 -6.18 -1.97 -4.70
N PRO A 95 -6.32 -2.88 -5.68
CA PRO A 95 -7.54 -3.64 -5.88
C PRO A 95 -7.72 -4.75 -4.84
N LEU A 96 -6.70 -5.03 -4.03
CA LEU A 96 -6.69 -6.09 -3.02
C LEU A 96 -7.17 -5.64 -1.64
N LEU A 97 -7.41 -4.34 -1.46
CA LEU A 97 -7.96 -3.79 -0.22
C LEU A 97 -9.48 -3.64 -0.38
N GLY A 98 -10.23 -4.36 0.45
CA GLY A 98 -11.68 -4.25 0.53
C GLY A 98 -12.11 -3.10 1.44
N ASP A 99 -13.43 -2.92 1.54
CA ASP A 99 -14.02 -1.87 2.37
C ASP A 99 -13.61 -2.00 3.84
N GLY A 100 -13.55 -3.21 4.38
CA GLY A 100 -13.15 -3.45 5.77
C GLY A 100 -11.74 -2.95 6.05
N GLU A 101 -10.77 -3.34 5.22
CA GLU A 101 -9.38 -2.89 5.36
C GLU A 101 -9.24 -1.38 5.20
N LEU A 102 -9.96 -0.77 4.24
CA LEU A 102 -9.93 0.68 4.03
C LEU A 102 -10.56 1.43 5.21
N ILE A 103 -11.64 0.92 5.79
CA ILE A 103 -12.30 1.49 6.98
C ILE A 103 -11.35 1.43 8.18
N ASP A 104 -10.72 0.28 8.44
CA ASP A 104 -9.77 0.11 9.53
C ASP A 104 -8.57 1.05 9.38
N CYS A 105 -8.03 1.16 8.16
CA CYS A 105 -6.93 2.09 7.87
C CYS A 105 -7.34 3.56 8.02
N ALA A 106 -8.57 3.93 7.64
CA ALA A 106 -9.08 5.29 7.83
C ALA A 106 -9.26 5.64 9.30
N ALA A 107 -9.67 4.68 10.13
CA ALA A 107 -9.92 4.86 11.56
C ALA A 107 -8.63 5.10 12.37
N ILE A 108 -7.52 4.48 11.98
CA ILE A 108 -6.24 4.53 12.71
C ILE A 108 -5.25 5.52 12.05
N GLY A 109 -5.35 5.69 10.73
CA GLY A 109 -4.44 6.50 9.94
C GLY A 109 -4.54 8.00 10.21
N ASP A 110 -3.46 8.71 9.90
CA ASP A 110 -3.44 10.17 9.94
C ASP A 110 -4.13 10.80 8.71
N ALA A 111 -4.13 12.13 8.65
CA ALA A 111 -4.70 12.88 7.54
C ALA A 111 -4.08 12.49 6.18
N PHE A 112 -2.83 12.04 6.12
CA PHE A 112 -2.21 11.65 4.87
C PHE A 112 -2.74 10.31 4.37
N ALA A 113 -2.84 9.30 5.25
CA ALA A 113 -3.42 8.00 4.93
C ALA A 113 -4.91 8.13 4.57
N GLN A 114 -5.67 8.90 5.35
CA GLN A 114 -7.09 9.16 5.09
C GLN A 114 -7.30 9.86 3.74
N ALA A 115 -6.44 10.83 3.37
CA ALA A 115 -6.51 11.48 2.07
C ALA A 115 -6.22 10.50 0.91
N ALA A 116 -5.27 9.58 1.09
CA ALA A 116 -5.01 8.54 0.10
C ALA A 116 -6.24 7.65 -0.15
N ILE A 117 -6.99 7.29 0.91
CA ILE A 117 -8.24 6.54 0.80
C ILE A 117 -9.33 7.40 0.14
N ALA A 118 -9.50 8.65 0.60
CA ALA A 118 -10.50 9.60 0.12
C ALA A 118 -10.34 9.98 -1.36
N LEU A 119 -9.15 9.81 -1.93
CA LEU A 119 -8.83 10.09 -3.34
C LEU A 119 -8.85 8.85 -4.24
N ARG A 120 -9.25 7.67 -3.72
CA ARG A 120 -9.40 6.47 -4.57
C ARG A 120 -10.36 6.75 -5.73
N PRO A 121 -10.14 6.19 -6.93
CA PRO A 121 -11.02 6.42 -8.08
C PRO A 121 -12.47 5.99 -7.85
N ASN A 122 -12.70 4.99 -6.99
CA ASN A 122 -14.02 4.54 -6.56
C ASN A 122 -13.98 4.33 -5.05
N ILE A 123 -14.95 4.89 -4.33
CA ILE A 123 -15.13 4.72 -2.88
C ILE A 123 -16.59 4.38 -2.63
N SER A 124 -16.82 3.24 -2.02
CA SER A 124 -18.17 2.80 -1.64
C SER A 124 -18.77 3.69 -0.56
N ALA A 125 -20.09 3.66 -0.43
CA ALA A 125 -20.82 4.41 0.59
C ALA A 125 -20.37 4.13 2.02
N SER A 126 -19.98 2.89 2.32
CA SER A 126 -19.46 2.47 3.63
C SER A 126 -18.12 3.13 3.96
N VAL A 127 -17.16 3.09 3.03
CA VAL A 127 -15.84 3.70 3.21
C VAL A 127 -15.96 5.23 3.24
N ALA A 128 -16.78 5.82 2.35
CA ALA A 128 -17.02 7.26 2.34
C ALA A 128 -17.63 7.75 3.67
N ALA A 129 -18.61 7.01 4.21
CA ALA A 129 -19.19 7.32 5.52
C ALA A 129 -18.16 7.21 6.66
N ALA A 130 -17.32 6.17 6.65
CA ALA A 130 -16.26 6.01 7.65
C ALA A 130 -15.27 7.17 7.61
N VAL A 131 -14.75 7.53 6.42
CA VAL A 131 -13.87 8.68 6.25
C VAL A 131 -14.57 9.97 6.71
N ALA A 132 -15.83 10.18 6.35
CA ALA A 132 -16.59 11.35 6.79
C ALA A 132 -16.76 11.45 8.32
N GLU A 133 -16.76 10.32 9.02
CA GLU A 133 -16.90 10.25 10.47
C GLU A 133 -15.61 10.62 11.20
N VAL A 134 -14.47 10.07 10.76
CA VAL A 134 -13.21 10.08 11.52
C VAL A 134 -12.14 11.01 10.98
N ALA A 135 -12.26 11.48 9.73
CA ALA A 135 -11.13 12.08 9.06
C ALA A 135 -10.88 13.54 9.42
N ALA A 136 -9.62 13.94 9.27
CA ALA A 136 -9.21 15.34 9.40
C ALA A 136 -9.80 16.20 8.26
N ARG A 137 -9.62 17.52 8.37
CA ARG A 137 -10.17 18.50 7.41
C ARG A 137 -9.72 18.23 5.98
N GLU A 138 -8.44 17.94 5.77
CA GLU A 138 -7.85 17.78 4.44
C GLU A 138 -8.41 16.55 3.69
N PRO A 139 -8.48 15.35 4.29
CA PRO A 139 -9.20 14.22 3.71
C PRO A 139 -10.68 14.47 3.45
N LEU A 140 -11.38 15.23 4.31
CA LEU A 140 -12.80 15.53 4.09
C LEU A 140 -12.98 16.40 2.84
N ILE A 141 -12.09 17.38 2.62
CA ILE A 141 -12.08 18.16 1.38
C ILE A 141 -11.81 17.22 0.20
N ALA A 142 -10.82 16.34 0.32
CA ALA A 142 -10.48 15.37 -0.73
C ALA A 142 -11.66 14.46 -1.08
N LEU A 143 -12.37 13.95 -0.07
CA LEU A 143 -13.57 13.14 -0.23
C LEU A 143 -14.68 13.94 -0.92
N ALA A 144 -14.97 15.16 -0.44
CA ALA A 144 -16.04 16.01 -0.96
C ALA A 144 -15.85 16.40 -2.43
N VAL A 145 -14.60 16.48 -2.91
CA VAL A 145 -14.29 16.78 -4.32
C VAL A 145 -14.03 15.52 -5.16
N ASN A 146 -14.12 14.32 -4.57
CA ASN A 146 -13.90 13.07 -5.29
C ASN A 146 -15.18 12.65 -6.05
N PRO A 147 -15.20 12.71 -7.40
CA PRO A 147 -16.39 12.36 -8.17
C PRO A 147 -16.73 10.85 -8.13
N GLY A 148 -15.77 10.00 -7.74
CA GLY A 148 -15.96 8.56 -7.58
C GLY A 148 -16.36 8.13 -6.17
N ALA A 149 -16.58 9.08 -5.25
CA ALA A 149 -17.03 8.77 -3.91
C ALA A 149 -18.56 8.73 -3.80
N GLU A 150 -19.09 7.59 -3.36
CA GLU A 150 -20.51 7.45 -3.05
C GLU A 150 -20.82 8.05 -1.67
N ILE A 151 -20.84 9.37 -1.54
CA ILE A 151 -21.04 10.03 -0.24
C ILE A 151 -22.54 9.97 0.16
N PRO A 152 -22.91 9.32 1.28
CA PRO A 152 -24.29 9.31 1.74
C PRO A 152 -24.76 10.71 2.17
N GLU A 153 -26.05 11.00 1.99
CA GLU A 153 -26.62 12.33 2.30
C GLU A 153 -26.40 12.73 3.77
N PHE A 154 -26.49 11.76 4.70
CA PHE A 154 -26.28 12.04 6.13
C PHE A 154 -24.84 12.48 6.43
N SER A 155 -23.85 12.02 5.64
CA SER A 155 -22.46 12.41 5.79
C SER A 155 -22.18 13.83 5.29
N MET A 156 -22.95 14.33 4.31
CA MET A 156 -22.80 15.69 3.78
C MET A 156 -23.29 16.79 4.73
N ARG A 157 -24.08 16.42 5.76
CA ARG A 157 -24.65 17.37 6.73
C ARG A 157 -23.74 17.66 7.92
N ARG A 158 -22.59 16.99 7.99
CA ARG A 158 -21.61 17.07 9.08
C ARG A 158 -20.51 18.06 8.75
#